data_AF-A0A9Q3IS57-F1
#
_entry.id   AF-A0A9Q3IS57-F1
#
_cell.length_a   1.000
_cell.length_b   1.000
_cell.length_c   1.000
_cell.angle_alpha   90.00
_cell.angle_beta   90.00
_cell.angle_gamma   90.00
#
_symmetry.space_group_name_H-M   'P 1'
#
loop_
_entity.id
_entity.type
_entity.pdbx_description
1 polymer ?
#
loop_
_entity_poly.entity_id
_entity_poly.type
_entity_poly.pdbx_seq_one_letter_code
_entity_poly.pdbx_strand_id
1 'polypeptide(L)'
;MDNGLPLIDCDGGQQTHSSIKMSLHSPPERPTDNLSTQELWQEAGWDKVPLFMKGSSDASNPSNPLTSNPSIQALQALIYDDQPSHQIQSIQALKTRADQLFKSKSYHLALGFYNQAIDFFKSSSSNSSFPSEILLSLFANRAACHLALENFRSCLSDCHLILKDPLKVPTTTLVRKSLFRSAKASIGLNKLNQALDLINKLINLDSRDQVNDQEPQNLKNQILHKIQKNLHSTYLTQKNLKYQNDLNQALRLTLKLRGISISADNPFPPHSSNLPPGLKPAHFDHIPSEIDINNLSNSSQLSIIYPVYVLRPKDQPPTRDLILSWHEDHLISDHLQELCAQKDSHHFYIISLNRKIFKCGNHLSIRKISALISKSNSNDTIPLGSHGNLEFYLLPIGKLEQDWIAETKIALES
;
A
#
# COMPACT_ATOMS: atom_id res chain seq x y z
N MET A 1 13.35 -48.37 33.05
CA MET A 1 13.22 -49.15 31.80
C MET A 1 13.47 -48.14 30.69
N ASP A 2 14.69 -47.62 30.53
CA ASP A 2 15.94 -48.36 30.22
C ASP A 2 15.67 -49.30 29.03
N ASN A 3 16.29 -49.28 27.86
CA ASN A 3 17.48 -48.67 27.24
C ASN A 3 17.23 -48.81 25.71
N GLY A 4 17.87 -48.18 24.74
CA GLY A 4 19.13 -47.48 24.62
C GLY A 4 19.47 -47.42 23.12
N LEU A 5 20.02 -46.30 22.69
CA LEU A 5 20.77 -46.16 21.44
C LEU A 5 21.92 -47.17 21.39
N PRO A 6 22.44 -47.51 20.20
CA PRO A 6 23.85 -47.80 20.04
C PRO A 6 24.53 -46.62 19.32
N LEU A 7 25.40 -45.95 20.08
CA LEU A 7 26.63 -45.32 19.59
C LEU A 7 27.71 -46.42 19.44
N ILE A 8 28.88 -46.04 18.88
CA ILE A 8 30.20 -46.73 18.88
C ILE A 8 30.42 -47.57 17.60
N ASP A 9 31.47 -47.43 16.78
CA ASP A 9 32.70 -46.62 16.83
C ASP A 9 33.31 -46.43 15.43
N CYS A 10 34.15 -45.40 15.32
CA CYS A 10 35.19 -45.27 14.31
C CYS A 10 36.24 -46.38 14.47
N ASP A 11 36.70 -47.01 13.39
CA ASP A 11 38.07 -46.81 12.89
C ASP A 11 38.40 -47.65 11.64
N GLY A 12 39.31 -47.11 10.83
CA GLY A 12 40.39 -47.89 10.22
C GLY A 12 40.07 -48.88 9.08
N GLY A 13 40.41 -48.48 7.87
CA GLY A 13 41.38 -49.29 7.11
C GLY A 13 40.92 -49.94 5.81
N GLN A 14 41.64 -49.56 4.75
CA GLN A 14 42.02 -50.38 3.59
C GLN A 14 40.98 -50.56 2.47
N GLN A 15 41.00 -49.59 1.56
CA GLN A 15 40.62 -49.79 0.16
C GLN A 15 41.55 -50.85 -0.46
N THR A 16 41.00 -52.02 -0.79
CA THR A 16 41.66 -53.00 -1.67
C THR A 16 41.33 -52.67 -3.12
N HIS A 17 42.37 -52.30 -3.87
CA HIS A 17 42.40 -52.03 -5.29
C HIS A 17 41.85 -53.21 -6.13
N SER A 18 40.82 -52.97 -6.94
CA SER A 18 40.57 -53.75 -8.15
C SER A 18 41.10 -52.97 -9.36
N SER A 19 42.26 -53.39 -9.85
CA SER A 19 43.00 -52.80 -10.96
C SER A 19 42.22 -52.89 -12.28
N ILE A 20 41.69 -51.77 -12.76
CA ILE A 20 41.38 -51.58 -14.18
C ILE A 20 42.68 -51.09 -14.83
N LYS A 21 43.33 -51.94 -15.61
CA LYS A 21 44.50 -51.59 -16.43
C LYS A 21 44.09 -50.48 -17.39
N MET A 22 44.53 -49.25 -17.12
CA MET A 22 44.60 -48.19 -18.14
C MET A 22 45.70 -48.58 -19.13
N SER A 23 45.31 -49.04 -20.32
CA SER A 23 46.24 -49.02 -21.45
C SER A 23 46.47 -47.55 -21.80
N LEU A 24 47.68 -47.04 -21.51
CA LEU A 24 48.17 -45.80 -22.09
C LEU A 24 48.18 -45.99 -23.62
N HIS A 25 47.15 -45.52 -24.31
CA HIS A 25 47.34 -45.11 -25.69
C HIS A 25 48.23 -43.88 -25.65
N SER A 26 49.32 -43.94 -26.41
CA SER A 26 50.17 -42.82 -26.73
C SER A 26 49.33 -41.60 -27.15
N PRO A 27 49.78 -40.37 -26.86
CA PRO A 27 49.10 -39.19 -27.38
C PRO A 27 49.05 -39.29 -28.91
N PRO A 28 47.95 -38.86 -29.57
CA PRO A 28 47.95 -38.80 -31.03
C PRO A 28 49.12 -37.92 -31.46
N GLU A 29 49.89 -38.41 -32.43
CA GLU A 29 51.05 -37.72 -32.98
C GLU A 29 50.63 -36.28 -33.37
N ARG A 30 51.45 -35.31 -32.99
CA ARG A 30 51.25 -33.91 -33.36
C ARG A 30 51.26 -33.84 -34.90
N PRO A 31 50.21 -33.32 -35.56
CA PRO A 31 50.21 -33.18 -37.02
C PRO A 31 51.38 -32.27 -37.41
N THR A 32 52.08 -32.64 -38.48
CA THR A 32 53.22 -31.89 -39.02
C THR A 32 52.84 -30.43 -39.27
N ASP A 33 53.70 -29.50 -38.83
CA ASP A 33 53.49 -28.04 -38.74
C ASP A 33 53.27 -27.28 -40.08
N ASN A 34 52.55 -27.84 -41.06
CA ASN A 34 52.20 -27.15 -42.32
C ASN A 34 50.81 -27.56 -42.84
N LEU A 35 49.78 -27.47 -42.00
CA LEU A 35 48.37 -27.55 -42.42
C LEU A 35 47.67 -26.24 -42.11
N SER A 36 46.92 -25.73 -43.08
CA SER A 36 46.15 -24.51 -42.90
C SER A 36 45.04 -24.71 -41.87
N THR A 37 44.60 -23.64 -41.21
CA THR A 37 43.54 -23.69 -40.19
C THR A 37 42.23 -24.30 -40.71
N GLN A 38 41.99 -24.25 -42.02
CA GLN A 38 40.82 -24.86 -42.66
C GLN A 38 40.94 -26.39 -42.81
N GLU A 39 42.13 -26.92 -43.08
CA GLU A 39 42.35 -28.36 -43.24
C GLU A 39 42.28 -29.10 -41.89
N LEU A 40 42.82 -28.47 -40.83
CA LEU A 40 42.71 -28.96 -39.45
C LEU A 40 41.25 -29.03 -38.95
N TRP A 41 40.41 -28.08 -39.37
CA TRP A 41 38.99 -28.07 -39.03
C TRP A 41 38.21 -29.20 -39.71
N GLN A 42 38.57 -29.51 -40.96
CA GLN A 42 37.97 -30.61 -41.72
C GLN A 42 38.40 -31.98 -41.20
N GLU A 43 39.69 -32.18 -40.91
CA GLU A 43 40.21 -33.44 -40.36
C GLU A 43 39.61 -33.78 -39.00
N ALA A 44 39.45 -32.78 -38.13
CA ALA A 44 38.85 -32.97 -36.81
C ALA A 44 37.32 -33.09 -36.85
N GLY A 45 36.70 -33.07 -38.04
CA GLY A 45 35.29 -33.38 -38.25
C GLY A 45 34.30 -32.36 -37.68
N TRP A 46 34.76 -31.13 -37.42
CA TRP A 46 33.93 -30.06 -36.83
C TRP A 46 32.78 -29.64 -37.74
N ASP A 47 32.93 -29.81 -39.06
CA ASP A 47 31.89 -29.55 -40.06
C ASP A 47 30.64 -30.45 -39.90
N LYS A 48 30.75 -31.58 -39.18
CA LYS A 48 29.64 -32.51 -38.92
C LYS A 48 28.94 -32.27 -37.57
N VAL A 49 29.50 -31.40 -36.73
CA VAL A 49 28.90 -31.04 -35.45
C VAL A 49 27.76 -30.05 -35.72
N PRO A 50 26.52 -30.30 -35.24
CA PRO A 50 25.36 -29.45 -35.55
C PRO A 50 25.57 -27.97 -35.23
N LEU A 51 26.48 -27.66 -34.30
CA LEU A 51 26.83 -26.32 -33.88
C LEU A 51 27.68 -25.54 -34.90
N PHE A 52 28.49 -26.21 -35.74
CA PHE A 52 29.50 -25.58 -36.63
C PHE A 52 29.29 -25.90 -38.12
N MET A 53 28.16 -26.52 -38.45
CA MET A 53 27.85 -26.98 -39.80
C MET A 53 27.67 -25.78 -40.75
N LYS A 54 28.70 -25.50 -41.55
CA LYS A 54 28.69 -24.45 -42.56
C LYS A 54 27.72 -24.88 -43.67
N GLY A 55 26.59 -24.19 -43.75
CA GLY A 55 25.47 -24.55 -44.62
C GLY A 55 25.91 -25.01 -46.01
N SER A 56 25.77 -26.31 -46.27
CA SER A 56 25.88 -26.88 -47.61
C SER A 56 24.83 -27.99 -47.77
N SER A 57 23.86 -27.69 -48.64
CA SER A 57 22.91 -28.56 -49.36
C SER A 57 21.94 -29.50 -48.62
N ASP A 58 22.18 -29.96 -47.39
CA ASP A 58 21.27 -30.93 -46.73
C ASP A 58 20.16 -30.30 -45.87
N ALA A 59 20.14 -28.96 -45.77
CA ALA A 59 19.12 -28.21 -45.03
C ALA A 59 17.75 -28.14 -45.75
N SER A 60 17.61 -28.72 -46.94
CA SER A 60 16.35 -28.78 -47.69
C SER A 60 15.53 -30.05 -47.45
N ASN A 61 16.02 -30.99 -46.62
CA ASN A 61 15.24 -32.16 -46.22
C ASN A 61 14.40 -31.85 -44.96
N PRO A 62 13.05 -31.79 -45.07
CA PRO A 62 12.15 -31.43 -43.96
C PRO A 62 11.98 -32.53 -42.89
N SER A 63 12.77 -33.60 -42.94
CA SER A 63 12.67 -34.78 -42.07
C SER A 63 13.70 -34.80 -40.92
N ASN A 64 14.54 -33.78 -40.75
CA ASN A 64 15.54 -33.75 -39.69
C ASN A 64 15.07 -32.91 -38.47
N PRO A 65 14.82 -33.52 -37.29
CA PRO A 65 14.22 -32.83 -36.13
C PRO A 65 15.15 -31.82 -35.41
N LEU A 66 16.43 -31.74 -35.80
CA LEU A 66 17.39 -30.78 -35.23
C LEU A 66 17.38 -29.41 -35.92
N THR A 67 16.99 -29.31 -37.19
CA THR A 67 16.89 -28.03 -37.92
C THR A 67 15.61 -27.25 -37.60
N SER A 68 14.63 -27.86 -36.91
CA SER A 68 13.40 -27.18 -36.47
C SER A 68 13.52 -26.52 -35.09
N ASN A 69 14.63 -26.71 -34.36
CA ASN A 69 14.77 -26.21 -33.01
C ASN A 69 15.28 -24.76 -33.02
N PRO A 70 14.46 -23.77 -32.57
CA PRO A 70 14.81 -22.35 -32.65
C PRO A 70 16.02 -21.99 -31.77
N SER A 71 16.35 -22.81 -30.76
CA SER A 71 17.56 -22.67 -29.94
C SER A 71 18.84 -23.01 -30.71
N ILE A 72 18.81 -24.04 -31.56
CA ILE A 72 19.96 -24.45 -32.38
C ILE A 72 20.20 -23.42 -33.48
N GLN A 73 19.12 -22.89 -34.06
CA GLN A 73 19.19 -21.83 -35.07
C GLN A 73 19.70 -20.50 -34.48
N ALA A 74 19.31 -20.16 -33.24
CA ALA A 74 19.84 -18.99 -32.53
C ALA A 74 21.33 -19.14 -32.20
N LEU A 75 21.78 -20.35 -31.82
CA LEU A 75 23.20 -20.64 -31.56
C LEU A 75 24.05 -20.64 -32.83
N GLN A 76 23.57 -21.20 -33.94
CA GLN A 76 24.26 -21.17 -35.24
C GLN A 76 24.41 -19.74 -35.77
N ALA A 77 23.41 -18.88 -35.58
CA ALA A 77 23.48 -17.48 -36.01
C ALA A 77 24.48 -16.64 -35.19
N LEU A 78 24.71 -16.98 -33.91
CA LEU A 78 25.75 -16.35 -33.07
C LEU A 78 27.18 -16.74 -33.50
N ILE A 79 27.35 -17.85 -34.21
CA ILE A 79 28.65 -18.38 -34.64
C ILE A 79 29.12 -17.75 -35.97
N TYR A 80 28.21 -17.21 -36.78
CA TYR A 80 28.52 -16.55 -38.06
C TYR A 80 28.22 -15.04 -37.99
N ASP A 81 29.08 -14.31 -37.26
CA ASP A 81 28.72 -13.05 -36.58
C ASP A 81 28.84 -11.74 -37.39
N ASP A 82 29.29 -11.75 -38.65
CA ASP A 82 29.58 -10.47 -39.36
C ASP A 82 28.57 -10.06 -40.45
N GLN A 83 27.54 -10.86 -40.72
CA GLN A 83 26.55 -10.54 -41.77
C GLN A 83 25.24 -9.98 -41.19
N PRO A 84 24.75 -8.82 -41.66
CA PRO A 84 23.55 -8.18 -41.12
C PRO A 84 22.29 -9.03 -41.29
N SER A 85 22.24 -9.90 -42.31
CA SER A 85 21.15 -10.84 -42.54
C SER A 85 21.01 -11.90 -41.43
N HIS A 86 22.14 -12.44 -40.94
CA HIS A 86 22.14 -13.45 -39.88
C HIS A 86 21.76 -12.84 -38.52
N GLN A 87 22.19 -11.60 -38.26
CA GLN A 87 21.80 -10.85 -37.07
C GLN A 87 20.29 -10.54 -37.04
N ILE A 88 19.67 -10.23 -38.18
CA ILE A 88 18.21 -10.07 -38.25
C ILE A 88 17.51 -11.41 -37.95
N GLN A 89 18.03 -12.51 -38.48
CA GLN A 89 17.45 -13.85 -38.27
C GLN A 89 17.53 -14.29 -36.80
N SER A 90 18.63 -14.00 -36.09
CA SER A 90 18.76 -14.32 -34.66
C SER A 90 17.77 -13.53 -33.80
N ILE A 91 17.57 -12.22 -34.08
CA ILE A 91 16.57 -11.38 -33.41
C ILE A 91 15.16 -11.93 -33.63
N GLN A 92 14.86 -12.35 -34.87
CA GLN A 92 13.57 -12.96 -35.19
C GLN A 92 13.37 -14.30 -34.48
N ALA A 93 14.40 -15.13 -34.34
CA ALA A 93 14.34 -16.37 -33.58
C ALA A 93 14.06 -16.12 -32.08
N LEU A 94 14.76 -15.15 -31.47
CA LEU A 94 14.53 -14.74 -30.08
C LEU A 94 13.10 -14.19 -29.89
N LYS A 95 12.63 -13.35 -30.80
CA LYS A 95 11.26 -12.85 -30.80
C LYS A 95 10.24 -13.99 -30.88
N THR A 96 10.45 -14.94 -31.79
CA THR A 96 9.54 -16.08 -31.99
C THR A 96 9.47 -16.94 -30.73
N ARG A 97 10.61 -17.19 -30.08
CA ARG A 97 10.68 -17.88 -28.78
C ARG A 97 9.90 -17.13 -27.70
N ALA A 98 10.07 -15.82 -27.62
CA ALA A 98 9.37 -14.97 -26.67
C ALA A 98 7.84 -14.95 -26.93
N ASP A 99 7.43 -14.92 -28.21
CA ASP A 99 6.02 -14.98 -28.61
C ASP A 99 5.37 -16.32 -28.22
N GLN A 100 6.10 -17.44 -28.32
CA GLN A 100 5.64 -18.75 -27.84
C GLN A 100 5.42 -18.74 -26.32
N LEU A 101 6.37 -18.19 -25.56
CA LEU A 101 6.27 -18.08 -24.10
C LEU A 101 5.17 -17.11 -23.67
N PHE A 102 4.95 -16.05 -24.45
CA PHE A 102 3.83 -15.13 -24.23
C PHE A 102 2.48 -15.85 -24.40
N LYS A 103 2.34 -16.67 -25.45
CA LYS A 103 1.15 -17.49 -25.67
C LYS A 103 0.93 -18.52 -24.56
N SER A 104 2.00 -19.08 -23.99
CA SER A 104 1.94 -19.97 -22.82
C SER A 104 1.74 -19.23 -21.49
N LYS A 105 1.45 -17.92 -21.52
CA LYS A 105 1.27 -17.05 -20.35
C LYS A 105 2.49 -16.97 -19.42
N SER A 106 3.65 -17.41 -19.89
CA SER A 106 4.93 -17.37 -19.17
C SER A 106 5.60 -16.00 -19.35
N TYR A 107 4.92 -14.93 -18.93
CA TYR A 107 5.31 -13.54 -19.23
C TYR A 107 6.67 -13.15 -18.68
N HIS A 108 7.04 -13.66 -17.50
CA HIS A 108 8.35 -13.39 -16.90
C HIS A 108 9.50 -13.94 -17.76
N LEU A 109 9.37 -15.17 -18.27
CA LEU A 109 10.35 -15.76 -19.17
C LEU A 109 10.36 -15.07 -20.53
N ALA A 110 9.18 -14.74 -21.06
CA ALA A 110 9.05 -13.99 -22.31
C ALA A 110 9.77 -12.63 -22.24
N LEU A 111 9.66 -11.91 -21.12
CA LEU A 111 10.40 -10.65 -20.89
C LEU A 111 11.91 -10.82 -21.04
N GLY A 112 12.48 -11.91 -20.50
CA GLY A 112 13.91 -12.21 -20.63
C GLY A 112 14.36 -12.29 -22.08
N PHE A 113 13.63 -13.06 -22.91
CA PHE A 113 13.93 -13.19 -24.33
C PHE A 113 13.67 -11.90 -25.12
N TYR A 114 12.65 -11.11 -24.78
CA TYR A 114 12.44 -9.79 -25.40
C TYR A 114 13.56 -8.81 -25.06
N ASN A 115 14.05 -8.81 -23.81
CA ASN A 115 15.19 -7.98 -23.42
C ASN A 115 16.45 -8.36 -24.20
N GLN A 116 16.77 -9.66 -24.27
CA GLN A 116 17.89 -10.16 -25.05
C GLN A 116 17.79 -9.76 -26.53
N ALA A 117 16.61 -9.88 -27.14
CA ALA A 117 16.38 -9.47 -28.52
C ALA A 117 16.59 -7.96 -28.73
N ILE A 118 16.14 -7.12 -27.78
CA ILE A 118 16.31 -5.66 -27.83
C ILE A 118 17.78 -5.27 -27.63
N ASP A 119 18.48 -5.91 -26.70
CA ASP A 119 19.88 -5.62 -26.42
C ASP A 119 20.76 -6.05 -27.59
N PHE A 120 20.52 -7.23 -28.16
CA PHE A 120 21.19 -7.68 -29.38
C PHE A 120 20.92 -6.72 -30.55
N PHE A 121 19.66 -6.30 -30.76
CA PHE A 121 19.34 -5.30 -31.78
C PHE A 121 20.14 -4.01 -31.59
N LYS A 122 20.24 -3.48 -30.36
CA LYS A 122 20.99 -2.25 -30.07
C LYS A 122 22.48 -2.41 -30.33
N SER A 123 23.06 -3.54 -29.96
CA SER A 123 24.48 -3.83 -30.23
C SER A 123 24.79 -3.97 -31.72
N SER A 124 23.86 -4.52 -32.51
CA SER A 124 23.99 -4.65 -33.97
C SER A 124 23.63 -3.38 -34.75
N SER A 125 22.97 -2.41 -34.12
CA SER A 125 22.43 -1.19 -34.77
C SER A 125 23.49 -0.17 -35.20
N SER A 126 24.79 -0.42 -34.99
CA SER A 126 25.87 0.38 -35.61
C SER A 126 25.87 0.28 -37.14
N ASN A 127 25.17 -0.72 -37.70
CA ASN A 127 24.97 -0.90 -39.14
C ASN A 127 23.66 -0.22 -39.58
N SER A 128 23.76 0.75 -40.48
CA SER A 128 22.66 1.63 -40.97
C SER A 128 21.52 0.92 -41.74
N SER A 129 21.54 -0.41 -41.81
CA SER A 129 20.64 -1.26 -42.60
C SER A 129 19.57 -2.00 -41.79
N PHE A 130 19.49 -1.82 -40.46
CA PHE A 130 18.51 -2.52 -39.62
C PHE A 130 17.09 -1.94 -39.70
N PRO A 131 16.05 -2.76 -39.92
CA PRO A 131 14.67 -2.27 -39.95
C PRO A 131 14.19 -1.82 -38.56
N SER A 132 13.91 -0.53 -38.41
CA SER A 132 13.37 0.06 -37.18
C SER A 132 12.03 -0.54 -36.71
N GLU A 133 11.29 -1.16 -37.63
CA GLU A 133 9.99 -1.79 -37.36
C GLU A 133 10.09 -3.04 -36.48
N ILE A 134 11.20 -3.79 -36.56
CA ILE A 134 11.45 -4.97 -35.72
C ILE A 134 11.58 -4.53 -34.26
N LEU A 135 12.35 -3.47 -34.01
CA LEU A 135 12.54 -2.92 -32.68
C LEU A 135 11.23 -2.41 -32.06
N LEU A 136 10.41 -1.70 -32.84
CA LEU A 136 9.08 -1.25 -32.39
C LEU A 136 8.17 -2.43 -32.06
N SER A 137 8.23 -3.52 -32.83
CA SER A 137 7.49 -4.75 -32.54
C SER A 137 7.96 -5.42 -31.24
N LEU A 138 9.27 -5.41 -30.95
CA LEU A 138 9.82 -5.94 -29.71
C LEU A 138 9.34 -5.14 -28.51
N PHE A 139 9.41 -3.80 -28.57
CA PHE A 139 8.86 -2.93 -27.52
C PHE A 139 7.37 -3.15 -27.32
N ALA A 140 6.59 -3.32 -28.39
CA ALA A 140 5.16 -3.56 -28.28
C ALA A 140 4.88 -4.89 -27.56
N ASN A 141 5.59 -5.96 -27.89
CA ASN A 141 5.38 -7.26 -27.25
C ASN A 141 5.89 -7.28 -25.80
N ARG A 142 7.00 -6.59 -25.51
CA ARG A 142 7.51 -6.41 -24.15
C ARG A 142 6.54 -5.59 -23.29
N ALA A 143 5.95 -4.52 -23.83
CA ALA A 143 4.90 -3.75 -23.16
C ALA A 143 3.69 -4.62 -22.80
N ALA A 144 3.31 -5.56 -23.67
CA ALA A 144 2.24 -6.50 -23.40
C ALA A 144 2.55 -7.41 -22.19
N CYS A 145 3.80 -7.88 -22.09
CA CYS A 145 4.25 -8.66 -20.94
C CYS A 145 4.27 -7.83 -19.67
N HIS A 146 4.77 -6.60 -19.74
CA HIS A 146 4.76 -5.68 -18.60
C HIS A 146 3.35 -5.38 -18.11
N LEU A 147 2.39 -5.18 -19.03
CA LEU A 147 0.99 -4.99 -18.67
C LEU A 147 0.40 -6.23 -17.99
N ALA A 148 0.69 -7.43 -18.51
CA ALA A 148 0.21 -8.68 -17.92
C ALA A 148 0.79 -8.98 -16.53
N LEU A 149 1.99 -8.45 -16.24
CA LEU A 149 2.66 -8.56 -14.95
C LEU A 149 2.41 -7.34 -14.04
N GLU A 150 1.47 -6.45 -14.40
CA GLU A 150 1.15 -5.23 -13.65
C GLU A 150 2.34 -4.27 -13.46
N ASN A 151 3.37 -4.40 -14.29
CA ASN A 151 4.52 -3.50 -14.38
C ASN A 151 4.15 -2.25 -15.19
N PHE A 152 3.19 -1.46 -14.69
CA PHE A 152 2.54 -0.39 -15.45
C PHE A 152 3.51 0.71 -15.94
N ARG A 153 4.51 1.07 -15.12
CA ARG A 153 5.49 2.11 -15.50
C ARG A 153 6.35 1.66 -16.69
N SER A 154 6.86 0.42 -16.65
CA SER A 154 7.66 -0.15 -17.75
C SER A 154 6.83 -0.33 -19.01
N CYS A 155 5.55 -0.74 -18.89
CA CYS A 155 4.62 -0.77 -20.02
C CYS A 155 4.47 0.60 -20.69
N LEU A 156 4.33 1.67 -19.90
CA LEU A 156 4.22 3.04 -20.42
C LEU A 156 5.52 3.50 -21.10
N SER A 157 6.68 3.18 -20.53
CA SER A 157 7.97 3.50 -21.14
C SER A 157 8.13 2.85 -22.52
N ASP A 158 7.77 1.57 -22.65
CA ASP A 158 7.84 0.85 -23.92
C ASP A 158 6.82 1.39 -24.95
N CYS A 159 5.59 1.67 -24.50
CA CYS A 159 4.58 2.26 -25.39
C CYS A 159 4.98 3.68 -25.83
N HIS A 160 5.64 4.47 -24.99
CA HIS A 160 6.09 5.81 -25.34
C HIS A 160 7.12 5.80 -26.48
N LEU A 161 7.98 4.78 -26.54
CA LEU A 161 8.95 4.63 -27.65
C LEU A 161 8.27 4.42 -29.00
N ILE A 162 7.06 3.86 -28.98
CA ILE A 162 6.23 3.61 -30.16
C ILE A 162 5.41 4.84 -30.54
N LEU A 163 4.88 5.54 -29.53
CA LEU A 163 3.95 6.65 -29.69
C LEU A 163 4.66 8.00 -29.89
N LYS A 164 5.91 7.99 -30.37
CA LYS A 164 6.63 9.23 -30.68
C LYS A 164 5.99 9.92 -31.89
N ASP A 165 5.82 11.23 -31.76
CA ASP A 165 5.28 12.05 -32.85
C ASP A 165 6.35 12.33 -33.93
N PRO A 166 5.96 12.47 -35.21
CA PRO A 166 4.60 12.28 -35.72
C PRO A 166 4.23 10.79 -35.88
N LEU A 167 3.01 10.42 -35.51
CA LEU A 167 2.50 9.06 -35.72
C LEU A 167 2.39 8.75 -37.23
N LYS A 168 2.80 7.54 -37.62
CA LYS A 168 2.65 7.03 -39.00
C LYS A 168 1.17 7.04 -39.42
N VAL A 169 0.89 7.49 -40.65
CA VAL A 169 -0.44 7.50 -41.28
C VAL A 169 -0.39 6.64 -42.55
N PRO A 170 -1.27 5.63 -42.73
CA PRO A 170 -2.36 5.20 -41.83
C PRO A 170 -1.84 4.60 -40.51
N THR A 171 -2.66 4.61 -39.46
CA THR A 171 -2.23 4.15 -38.13
C THR A 171 -1.96 2.65 -38.18
N THR A 172 -0.78 2.25 -37.73
CA THR A 172 -0.45 0.83 -37.64
C THR A 172 -1.19 0.18 -36.46
N THR A 173 -1.50 -1.12 -36.59
CA THR A 173 -2.06 -1.93 -35.49
C THR A 173 -1.22 -1.83 -34.20
N LEU A 174 0.09 -1.59 -34.37
CA LEU A 174 1.06 -1.45 -33.29
C LEU A 174 0.81 -0.16 -32.48
N VAL A 175 0.59 0.98 -33.14
CA VAL A 175 0.24 2.25 -32.48
C VAL A 175 -1.06 2.12 -31.71
N ARG A 176 -2.11 1.56 -32.34
CA ARG A 176 -3.39 1.30 -31.68
C ARG A 176 -3.26 0.43 -30.43
N LYS A 177 -2.57 -0.72 -30.52
CA LYS A 177 -2.30 -1.60 -29.37
C LYS A 177 -1.53 -0.87 -28.26
N SER A 178 -0.60 0.01 -28.61
CA SER A 178 0.23 0.73 -27.64
C SER A 178 -0.55 1.80 -26.91
N LEU A 179 -1.41 2.56 -27.59
CA LEU A 179 -2.34 3.50 -26.94
C LEU A 179 -3.26 2.78 -25.96
N PHE A 180 -3.85 1.66 -26.40
CA PHE A 180 -4.76 0.88 -25.59
C PHE A 180 -4.08 0.29 -24.33
N ARG A 181 -2.87 -0.25 -24.48
CA ARG A 181 -2.07 -0.75 -23.35
C ARG A 181 -1.64 0.38 -22.42
N SER A 182 -1.26 1.54 -22.97
CA SER A 182 -0.90 2.72 -22.17
C SER A 182 -2.08 3.18 -21.31
N ALA A 183 -3.28 3.22 -21.87
CA ALA A 183 -4.48 3.55 -21.12
C ALA A 183 -4.76 2.56 -19.99
N LYS A 184 -4.70 1.25 -20.27
CA LYS A 184 -4.87 0.21 -19.23
C LYS A 184 -3.80 0.34 -18.12
N ALA A 185 -2.55 0.62 -18.48
CA ALA A 185 -1.48 0.86 -17.51
C ALA A 185 -1.72 2.14 -16.68
N SER A 186 -2.19 3.23 -17.31
CA SER A 186 -2.56 4.47 -16.60
C SER A 186 -3.73 4.26 -15.63
N ILE A 187 -4.71 3.40 -15.96
CA ILE A 187 -5.78 2.99 -15.02
C ILE A 187 -5.19 2.25 -13.82
N GLY A 188 -4.24 1.34 -14.05
CA GLY A 188 -3.53 0.61 -13.00
C GLY A 188 -2.74 1.52 -12.05
N LEU A 189 -2.18 2.61 -12.57
CA LEU A 189 -1.51 3.65 -11.78
C LEU A 189 -2.47 4.70 -11.17
N ASN A 190 -3.79 4.50 -11.27
CA ASN A 190 -4.82 5.46 -10.87
C ASN A 190 -4.70 6.86 -11.51
N LYS A 191 -4.03 6.96 -12.68
CA LYS A 191 -3.90 8.18 -13.48
C LYS A 191 -5.05 8.26 -14.49
N LEU A 192 -6.27 8.44 -13.99
CA LEU A 192 -7.49 8.31 -14.79
C LEU A 192 -7.62 9.36 -15.90
N ASN A 193 -7.23 10.60 -15.65
CA ASN A 193 -7.27 11.66 -16.66
C ASN A 193 -6.33 11.35 -17.84
N GLN A 194 -5.10 10.91 -17.54
CA GLN A 194 -4.15 10.48 -18.56
C GLN A 194 -4.68 9.28 -19.36
N ALA A 195 -5.32 8.31 -18.69
CA ALA A 195 -5.94 7.18 -19.38
C ALA A 195 -7.07 7.62 -20.33
N LEU A 196 -7.88 8.60 -19.90
CA LEU A 196 -8.96 9.16 -20.71
C LEU A 196 -8.42 9.84 -21.97
N ASP A 197 -7.36 10.63 -21.83
CA ASP A 197 -6.71 11.30 -22.97
C ASP A 197 -6.17 10.28 -23.98
N LEU A 198 -5.50 9.23 -23.51
CA LEU A 198 -4.96 8.16 -24.35
C LEU A 198 -6.05 7.39 -25.11
N ILE A 199 -7.19 7.11 -24.46
CA ILE A 199 -8.32 6.43 -25.10
C ILE A 199 -9.07 7.34 -26.06
N ASN A 200 -9.25 8.62 -25.74
CA ASN A 200 -9.83 9.58 -26.68
C ASN A 200 -8.96 9.71 -27.93
N LYS A 201 -7.63 9.77 -27.78
CA LYS A 201 -6.70 9.73 -28.92
C LYS A 201 -6.92 8.46 -29.76
N LEU A 202 -7.02 7.29 -29.12
CA LEU A 202 -7.28 6.04 -29.83
C LEU A 202 -8.62 6.04 -30.59
N ILE A 203 -9.70 6.47 -29.94
CA ILE A 203 -11.04 6.53 -30.57
C ILE A 203 -11.03 7.46 -31.78
N ASN A 204 -10.36 8.61 -31.68
CA ASN A 204 -10.24 9.54 -32.79
C ASN A 204 -9.47 8.94 -33.97
N LEU A 205 -8.43 8.15 -33.70
CA LEU A 205 -7.68 7.41 -34.73
C LEU A 205 -8.53 6.31 -35.37
N ASP A 206 -9.25 5.53 -34.57
CA ASP A 206 -10.14 4.48 -35.07
C ASP A 206 -11.26 5.04 -35.94
N SER A 207 -11.78 6.22 -35.58
CA SER A 207 -12.81 6.94 -36.36
C SER A 207 -12.27 7.42 -37.71
N ARG A 208 -11.04 7.96 -37.71
CA ARG A 208 -10.35 8.41 -38.94
C ARG A 208 -10.04 7.24 -39.87
N ASP A 209 -9.56 6.14 -39.32
CA ASP A 209 -9.10 4.97 -40.08
C ASP A 209 -10.25 3.96 -40.33
N GLN A 210 -11.50 4.33 -40.00
CA GLN A 210 -12.72 3.53 -40.19
C GLN A 210 -12.66 2.14 -39.53
N VAL A 211 -11.99 2.04 -38.38
CA VAL A 211 -11.88 0.82 -37.59
C VAL A 211 -13.10 0.69 -36.68
N ASN A 212 -13.90 -0.36 -36.89
CA ASN A 212 -15.04 -0.66 -36.03
C ASN A 212 -14.62 -1.55 -34.85
N ASP A 213 -14.20 -0.92 -33.75
CA ASP A 213 -13.89 -1.60 -32.48
C ASP A 213 -14.58 -0.90 -31.30
N GLN A 214 -15.32 -1.67 -30.51
CA GLN A 214 -16.04 -1.16 -29.34
C GLN A 214 -15.22 -1.25 -28.05
N GLU A 215 -14.10 -1.98 -28.04
CA GLU A 215 -13.25 -2.14 -26.85
C GLU A 215 -12.76 -0.80 -26.27
N PRO A 216 -12.29 0.18 -27.07
CA PRO A 216 -11.88 1.50 -26.56
C PRO A 216 -13.02 2.29 -25.93
N GLN A 217 -14.24 2.21 -26.50
CA GLN A 217 -15.42 2.88 -25.96
C GLN A 217 -15.85 2.28 -24.62
N ASN A 218 -15.82 0.95 -24.51
CA ASN A 218 -16.10 0.26 -23.25
C ASN A 218 -15.10 0.67 -22.16
N LEU A 219 -13.81 0.75 -22.51
CA LEU A 219 -12.77 1.18 -21.57
C LEU A 219 -12.93 2.67 -21.17
N LYS A 220 -13.32 3.54 -22.11
CA LYS A 220 -13.66 4.94 -21.81
C LYS A 220 -14.77 5.05 -20.76
N ASN A 221 -15.86 4.30 -20.94
CA ASN A 221 -16.98 4.28 -19.99
C ASN A 221 -16.55 3.80 -18.60
N GLN A 222 -15.69 2.78 -18.54
CA GLN A 222 -15.11 2.31 -17.27
C GLN A 222 -14.26 3.39 -16.58
N ILE A 223 -13.43 4.12 -17.34
CA ILE A 223 -12.61 5.23 -16.82
C ILE A 223 -13.53 6.33 -16.25
N LEU A 224 -14.53 6.77 -17.01
CA LEU A 224 -15.48 7.82 -16.59
C LEU A 224 -16.23 7.43 -15.32
N HIS A 225 -16.73 6.20 -15.24
CA HIS A 225 -17.39 5.70 -14.03
C HIS A 225 -16.46 5.71 -12.82
N LYS A 226 -15.19 5.29 -13.00
CA LYS A 226 -14.18 5.32 -11.93
C LYS A 226 -13.85 6.75 -11.48
N ILE A 227 -13.77 7.71 -12.41
CA ILE A 227 -13.57 9.13 -12.10
C ILE A 227 -14.75 9.66 -11.26
N GLN A 228 -15.98 9.42 -11.71
CA GLN A 228 -17.19 9.86 -11.00
C GLN A 228 -17.27 9.29 -9.58
N LYS A 229 -16.98 7.98 -9.43
CA LYS A 229 -16.93 7.32 -8.12
C LYS A 229 -15.89 7.96 -7.20
N ASN A 230 -14.69 8.23 -7.71
CA ASN A 230 -13.63 8.87 -6.93
C ASN A 230 -14.04 10.28 -6.49
N LEU A 231 -14.57 11.11 -7.42
CA LEU A 231 -15.06 12.46 -7.10
C LEU A 231 -16.14 12.45 -6.03
N HIS A 232 -17.10 11.53 -6.14
CA HIS A 232 -18.15 11.38 -5.14
C HIS A 232 -17.59 10.98 -3.77
N SER A 233 -16.67 10.01 -3.74
CA SER A 233 -16.02 9.59 -2.49
C SER A 233 -15.23 10.73 -1.84
N THR A 234 -14.50 11.53 -2.62
CA THR A 234 -13.76 12.69 -2.11
C THR A 234 -14.68 13.79 -1.60
N TYR A 235 -15.83 14.00 -2.26
CA TYR A 235 -16.82 14.96 -1.80
C TYR A 235 -17.42 14.54 -0.45
N LEU A 236 -17.79 13.27 -0.29
CA LEU A 236 -18.33 12.75 0.97
C LEU A 236 -17.31 12.84 2.11
N THR A 237 -16.05 12.48 1.86
CA THR A 237 -15.00 12.59 2.89
C THR A 237 -14.77 14.04 3.31
N GLN A 238 -14.70 14.98 2.36
CA GLN A 238 -14.57 16.41 2.66
C GLN A 238 -15.78 16.94 3.44
N LYS A 239 -17.01 16.57 3.05
CA LYS A 239 -18.23 16.95 3.75
C LYS A 239 -18.23 16.44 5.20
N ASN A 240 -17.86 15.18 5.41
CA ASN A 240 -17.78 14.59 6.74
C ASN A 240 -16.67 15.24 7.59
N LEU A 241 -15.51 15.53 7.02
CA LEU A 241 -14.43 16.23 7.73
C LEU A 241 -14.85 17.64 8.15
N LYS A 242 -15.49 18.38 7.25
CA LYS A 242 -16.03 19.71 7.57
C LYS A 242 -17.07 19.63 8.70
N TYR A 243 -18.03 18.72 8.58
CA TYR A 243 -19.04 18.48 9.61
C TYR A 243 -18.41 18.19 10.98
N GLN A 244 -17.42 17.29 11.04
CA GLN A 244 -16.72 16.95 12.28
C GLN A 244 -15.94 18.14 12.85
N ASN A 245 -15.29 18.94 12.01
CA ASN A 245 -14.59 20.14 12.44
C ASN A 245 -15.55 21.17 13.04
N ASP A 246 -16.66 21.44 12.36
CA ASP A 246 -17.68 22.39 12.80
C ASP A 246 -18.31 21.91 14.12
N LEU A 247 -18.61 20.61 14.24
CA LEU A 247 -19.13 20.00 15.47
C LEU A 247 -18.14 20.11 16.63
N ASN A 248 -16.86 19.83 16.39
CA ASN A 248 -15.82 19.97 17.41
C ASN A 248 -15.63 21.43 17.84
N GLN A 249 -15.74 22.38 16.92
CA GLN A 249 -15.71 23.81 17.27
C GLN A 249 -16.90 24.21 18.12
N ALA A 250 -18.12 23.81 17.73
CA ALA A 250 -19.33 24.04 18.50
C ALA A 250 -19.21 23.45 19.91
N LEU A 251 -18.73 22.21 20.04
CA LEU A 251 -18.52 21.55 21.32
C LEU A 251 -17.52 22.31 22.21
N ARG A 252 -16.39 22.76 21.66
CA ARG A 252 -15.41 23.57 22.43
C ARG A 252 -16.02 24.87 22.94
N LEU A 253 -16.83 25.54 22.11
CA LEU A 253 -17.54 26.76 22.52
C LEU A 253 -18.57 26.47 23.61
N THR A 254 -19.37 25.42 23.45
CA THR A 254 -20.37 25.03 24.45
C THR A 254 -19.71 24.65 25.77
N LEU A 255 -18.61 23.87 25.78
CA LEU A 255 -17.87 23.55 27.00
C LEU A 255 -17.40 24.81 27.74
N LYS A 256 -16.82 25.77 27.02
CA LYS A 256 -16.40 27.06 27.58
C LYS A 256 -17.58 27.83 28.17
N LEU A 257 -18.71 27.93 27.45
CA LEU A 257 -19.94 28.57 27.93
C LEU A 257 -20.50 27.89 29.18
N ARG A 258 -20.32 26.57 29.32
CA ARG A 258 -20.71 25.80 30.50
C ARG A 258 -19.72 25.93 31.66
N GLY A 259 -18.65 26.74 31.55
CA GLY A 259 -17.65 26.91 32.60
C GLY A 259 -16.68 25.72 32.71
N ILE A 260 -16.48 24.99 31.61
CA ILE A 260 -15.53 23.88 31.51
C ILE A 260 -14.35 24.33 30.66
N SER A 261 -13.15 24.27 31.22
CA SER A 261 -11.92 24.65 30.54
C SER A 261 -11.25 23.44 29.89
N ILE A 262 -10.65 23.70 28.73
CA ILE A 262 -9.85 22.75 27.98
C ILE A 262 -8.41 23.22 28.12
N SER A 263 -7.54 22.36 28.67
CA SER A 263 -6.12 22.69 28.80
C SER A 263 -5.49 22.96 27.44
N ALA A 264 -4.64 23.98 27.35
CA ALA A 264 -3.89 24.28 26.12
C ALA A 264 -2.90 23.15 25.77
N ASP A 265 -2.42 22.44 26.78
CA ASP A 265 -1.44 21.36 26.62
C ASP A 265 -2.06 20.06 26.09
N ASN A 266 -3.39 19.94 26.17
CA ASN A 266 -4.11 18.73 25.78
C ASN A 266 -4.98 18.99 24.53
N PRO A 267 -4.71 18.31 23.39
CA PRO A 267 -5.58 18.43 22.23
C PRO A 267 -6.95 17.82 22.54
N PHE A 268 -8.01 18.61 22.34
CA PHE A 268 -9.39 18.17 22.50
C PHE A 268 -10.19 18.34 21.20
N PRO A 269 -10.92 17.34 20.69
CA PRO A 269 -10.99 15.99 21.23
C PRO A 269 -9.65 15.27 21.11
N PRO A 270 -9.31 14.40 22.08
CA PRO A 270 -8.09 13.60 22.03
C PRO A 270 -8.12 12.61 20.86
N HIS A 271 -6.95 12.25 20.35
CA HIS A 271 -6.84 11.23 19.31
C HIS A 271 -7.31 9.87 19.85
N SER A 272 -8.02 9.09 19.04
CA SER A 272 -8.61 7.82 19.47
C SER A 272 -7.59 6.81 19.99
N SER A 273 -6.35 6.85 19.51
CA SER A 273 -5.25 6.01 20.01
C SER A 273 -4.88 6.29 21.48
N ASN A 274 -5.19 7.48 21.99
CA ASN A 274 -4.84 7.90 23.34
C ASN A 274 -5.97 7.63 24.33
N LEU A 275 -7.08 7.05 23.88
CA LEU A 275 -8.25 6.78 24.69
C LEU A 275 -8.29 5.31 25.13
N PRO A 276 -8.68 5.02 26.38
CA PRO A 276 -9.03 3.67 26.79
C PRO A 276 -10.13 3.07 25.90
N PRO A 277 -10.16 1.74 25.72
CA PRO A 277 -11.17 1.08 24.90
C PRO A 277 -12.58 1.38 25.45
N GLY A 278 -13.47 1.85 24.56
CA GLY A 278 -14.85 2.18 24.91
C GLY A 278 -15.06 3.58 25.48
N LEU A 279 -14.00 4.31 25.84
CA LEU A 279 -14.11 5.69 26.32
C LEU A 279 -14.31 6.66 25.13
N LYS A 280 -15.41 7.40 25.16
CA LYS A 280 -15.62 8.57 24.29
C LYS A 280 -15.33 9.83 25.10
N PRO A 281 -14.57 10.81 24.59
CA PRO A 281 -14.37 12.08 25.27
C PRO A 281 -15.71 12.80 25.41
N ALA A 282 -15.74 13.90 26.17
CA ALA A 282 -16.94 14.72 26.29
C ALA A 282 -17.52 15.03 24.89
N HIS A 283 -18.82 14.81 24.71
CA HIS A 283 -19.50 14.95 23.42
C HIS A 283 -20.97 15.32 23.63
N PHE A 284 -21.64 15.81 22.58
CA PHE A 284 -23.09 16.01 22.62
C PHE A 284 -23.81 14.67 22.72
N ASP A 285 -24.89 14.60 23.51
CA ASP A 285 -25.74 13.41 23.65
C ASP A 285 -26.44 13.08 22.33
N HIS A 286 -27.45 13.89 21.99
CA HIS A 286 -28.19 13.79 20.75
C HIS A 286 -28.23 15.15 20.07
N ILE A 287 -27.81 15.19 18.80
CA ILE A 287 -27.90 16.37 17.95
C ILE A 287 -29.10 16.15 17.01
N PRO A 288 -30.22 16.86 17.20
CA PRO A 288 -31.36 16.78 16.30
C PRO A 288 -30.96 17.16 14.87
N SER A 289 -31.47 16.42 13.88
CA SER A 289 -31.15 16.62 12.45
C SER A 289 -31.51 18.01 11.90
N GLU A 290 -32.40 18.73 12.60
CA GLU A 290 -32.94 20.03 12.20
C GLU A 290 -32.06 21.23 12.65
N ILE A 291 -31.12 21.01 13.58
CA ILE A 291 -30.30 22.10 14.10
C ILE A 291 -29.03 22.27 13.27
N ASP A 292 -28.86 23.44 12.66
CA ASP A 292 -27.61 23.84 12.02
C ASP A 292 -26.46 23.89 13.03
N ILE A 293 -25.34 23.22 12.73
CA ILE A 293 -24.14 23.17 13.59
C ILE A 293 -23.63 24.55 13.97
N ASN A 294 -23.77 25.53 13.08
CA ASN A 294 -23.33 26.89 13.35
C ASN A 294 -24.12 27.56 14.49
N ASN A 295 -25.32 27.07 14.78
CA ASN A 295 -26.19 27.56 15.85
C ASN A 295 -26.13 26.68 17.12
N LEU A 296 -25.36 25.58 17.10
CA LEU A 296 -25.29 24.63 18.23
C LEU A 296 -24.79 25.29 19.52
N SER A 297 -23.82 26.20 19.45
CA SER A 297 -23.20 26.82 20.64
C SER A 297 -24.18 27.63 21.49
N ASN A 298 -25.25 28.16 20.88
CA ASN A 298 -26.24 29.00 21.55
C ASN A 298 -27.46 28.21 22.04
N SER A 299 -27.55 26.92 21.69
CA SER A 299 -28.68 26.09 22.08
C SER A 299 -28.50 25.59 23.51
N SER A 300 -29.22 26.21 24.45
CA SER A 300 -29.33 25.73 25.83
C SER A 300 -29.93 24.32 25.94
N GLN A 301 -30.57 23.83 24.87
CA GLN A 301 -31.27 22.55 24.82
C GLN A 301 -30.31 21.37 24.64
N LEU A 302 -29.09 21.59 24.16
CA LEU A 302 -28.16 20.51 23.89
C LEU A 302 -27.40 20.11 25.15
N SER A 303 -27.51 18.83 25.45
CA SER A 303 -26.86 18.21 26.59
C SER A 303 -25.54 17.58 26.20
N ILE A 304 -24.54 17.74 27.08
CA ILE A 304 -23.23 17.13 26.96
C ILE A 304 -23.19 15.87 27.83
N ILE A 305 -22.60 14.81 27.29
CA ILE A 305 -22.19 13.62 28.03
C ILE A 305 -20.72 13.75 28.37
N TYR A 306 -20.39 13.57 29.64
CA TYR A 306 -19.02 13.53 30.13
C TYR A 306 -18.61 12.11 30.48
N PRO A 307 -17.45 11.60 30.01
CA PRO A 307 -16.80 10.52 30.72
C PRO A 307 -16.22 11.08 32.03
N VAL A 308 -16.36 10.34 33.13
CA VAL A 308 -15.98 10.82 34.46
C VAL A 308 -15.14 9.77 35.17
N TYR A 309 -13.93 10.14 35.60
CA TYR A 309 -13.18 9.36 36.56
C TYR A 309 -13.64 9.75 37.97
N VAL A 310 -14.04 8.75 38.75
CA VAL A 310 -14.35 8.89 40.16
C VAL A 310 -13.17 8.34 40.96
N LEU A 311 -12.37 9.25 41.50
CA LEU A 311 -11.17 8.96 42.26
C LEU A 311 -11.51 8.72 43.74
N ARG A 312 -10.99 7.63 44.31
CA ARG A 312 -11.19 7.24 45.71
C ARG A 312 -9.84 7.17 46.43
N PRO A 313 -9.23 8.33 46.74
CA PRO A 313 -7.85 8.39 47.21
C PRO A 313 -7.66 7.82 48.63
N LYS A 314 -8.73 7.71 49.42
CA LYS A 314 -8.70 7.20 50.80
C LYS A 314 -9.12 5.72 50.92
N ASP A 315 -9.45 5.06 49.82
CA ASP A 315 -9.65 3.60 49.81
C ASP A 315 -8.31 2.88 50.05
N GLN A 316 -8.37 1.65 50.55
CA GLN A 316 -7.19 0.82 50.82
C GLN A 316 -7.24 -0.46 49.98
N PRO A 317 -6.49 -0.55 48.86
CA PRO A 317 -5.65 0.50 48.24
C PRO A 317 -6.48 1.61 47.55
N PRO A 318 -5.88 2.77 47.20
CA PRO A 318 -6.59 3.81 46.45
C PRO A 318 -7.10 3.27 45.12
N THR A 319 -8.37 3.50 44.83
CA THR A 319 -9.03 3.04 43.61
C THR A 319 -9.61 4.19 42.80
N ARG A 320 -10.02 3.88 41.57
CA ARG A 320 -10.79 4.79 40.72
C ARG A 320 -11.82 4.00 39.92
N ASP A 321 -12.98 4.60 39.72
CA ASP A 321 -13.98 4.11 38.78
C ASP A 321 -14.03 5.00 37.55
N LEU A 322 -14.52 4.44 36.44
CA LEU A 322 -14.76 5.17 35.20
C LEU A 322 -16.23 5.05 34.81
N ILE A 323 -16.94 6.18 34.84
CA ILE A 323 -18.28 6.30 34.28
C ILE A 323 -18.12 6.75 32.83
N LEU A 324 -18.48 5.89 31.88
CA LEU A 324 -18.30 6.16 30.45
C LEU A 324 -19.22 7.27 29.94
N SER A 325 -20.41 7.41 30.53
CA SER A 325 -21.44 8.37 30.09
C SER A 325 -22.19 8.96 31.28
N TRP A 326 -21.80 10.16 31.69
CA TRP A 326 -22.50 10.96 32.67
C TRP A 326 -23.21 12.12 31.96
N HIS A 327 -24.53 12.05 31.86
CA HIS A 327 -25.34 13.10 31.25
C HIS A 327 -25.36 14.36 32.14
N GLU A 328 -25.13 15.54 31.56
CA GLU A 328 -24.87 16.76 32.34
C GLU A 328 -26.00 17.23 33.28
N ASP A 329 -27.23 16.79 33.01
CA ASP A 329 -28.42 17.10 33.81
C ASP A 329 -28.77 16.03 34.86
N HIS A 330 -28.07 14.88 34.88
CA HIS A 330 -28.25 13.89 35.95
C HIS A 330 -27.78 14.45 37.30
N LEU A 331 -28.49 14.08 38.36
CA LEU A 331 -28.18 14.56 39.71
C LEU A 331 -26.99 13.78 40.28
N ILE A 332 -26.16 14.47 41.08
CA ILE A 332 -25.07 13.83 41.82
C ILE A 332 -25.60 12.68 42.69
N SER A 333 -26.78 12.83 43.29
CA SER A 333 -27.36 11.78 44.15
C SER A 333 -27.69 10.48 43.42
N ASP A 334 -27.95 10.53 42.11
CA ASP A 334 -28.28 9.33 41.33
C ASP A 334 -27.02 8.49 41.13
N HIS A 335 -25.89 9.13 40.84
CA HIS A 335 -24.60 8.46 40.72
C HIS A 335 -24.03 8.01 42.08
N LEU A 336 -24.28 8.75 43.18
CA LEU A 336 -23.95 8.27 44.53
C LEU A 336 -24.71 6.99 44.89
N GLN A 337 -25.99 6.91 44.53
CA GLN A 337 -26.80 5.71 44.76
C GLN A 337 -26.23 4.50 44.01
N GLU A 338 -25.77 4.70 42.77
CA GLU A 338 -25.20 3.63 41.95
C GLU A 338 -23.83 3.16 42.46
N LEU A 339 -22.96 4.09 42.87
CA LEU A 339 -21.59 3.75 43.30
C LEU A 339 -21.48 3.25 44.74
N CYS A 340 -22.31 3.78 45.65
CA CYS A 340 -22.18 3.55 47.10
C CYS A 340 -23.37 2.82 47.72
N ALA A 341 -24.45 2.55 46.96
CA ALA A 341 -25.73 2.03 47.44
C ALA A 341 -26.49 2.91 48.46
N GLN A 342 -25.83 3.87 49.10
CA GLN A 342 -26.40 4.82 50.06
C GLN A 342 -25.96 6.25 49.75
N LYS A 343 -26.93 7.16 49.56
CA LYS A 343 -26.69 8.57 49.20
C LYS A 343 -25.98 9.41 50.26
N ASP A 344 -26.10 9.02 51.53
CA ASP A 344 -25.60 9.79 52.67
C ASP A 344 -24.29 9.22 53.24
N SER A 345 -23.63 8.32 52.49
CA SER A 345 -22.39 7.68 52.94
C SER A 345 -21.13 8.43 52.49
N HIS A 346 -21.19 9.09 51.33
CA HIS A 346 -20.05 9.72 50.68
C HIS A 346 -20.43 11.09 50.10
N HIS A 347 -19.43 11.96 49.93
CA HIS A 347 -19.56 13.21 49.20
C HIS A 347 -18.67 13.23 47.97
N PHE A 348 -19.16 13.88 46.92
CA PHE A 348 -18.38 14.21 45.74
C PHE A 348 -17.72 15.57 45.88
N TYR A 349 -16.49 15.65 45.38
CA TYR A 349 -15.68 16.86 45.32
C TYR A 349 -15.10 17.05 43.93
N ILE A 350 -14.96 18.31 43.53
CA ILE A 350 -14.26 18.73 42.30
C ILE A 350 -13.19 19.74 42.70
N ILE A 351 -12.06 19.70 42.00
CA ILE A 351 -11.01 20.72 42.08
C ILE A 351 -11.15 21.60 40.83
N SER A 352 -11.28 22.91 41.03
CA SER A 352 -11.38 23.87 39.94
C SER A 352 -10.01 24.21 39.34
N LEU A 353 -10.01 24.92 38.21
CA LEU A 353 -8.79 25.37 37.54
C LEU A 353 -7.95 26.28 38.46
N ASN A 354 -8.60 27.11 39.29
CA ASN A 354 -7.93 27.94 40.28
C ASN A 354 -7.56 27.15 41.56
N ARG A 355 -7.49 25.83 41.48
CA ARG A 355 -7.09 24.93 42.56
C ARG A 355 -7.95 25.06 43.83
N LYS A 356 -9.24 25.37 43.69
CA LYS A 356 -10.20 25.40 44.80
C LYS A 356 -10.97 24.09 44.87
N ILE A 357 -11.19 23.60 46.09
CA ILE A 357 -11.98 22.39 46.34
C ILE A 357 -13.45 22.78 46.53
N PHE A 358 -14.33 22.22 45.71
CA PHE A 358 -15.77 22.41 45.79
C PHE A 358 -16.47 21.11 46.15
N LYS A 359 -17.30 21.16 47.21
CA LYS A 359 -18.21 20.07 47.56
C LYS A 359 -19.41 20.09 46.60
N CYS A 360 -19.70 18.96 45.97
CA CYS A 360 -20.84 18.81 45.07
C CYS A 360 -22.10 18.45 45.86
N GLY A 361 -23.14 19.28 45.76
CA GLY A 361 -24.42 19.03 46.42
C GLY A 361 -25.22 17.92 45.74
N ASN A 362 -25.89 17.07 46.54
CA ASN A 362 -26.63 15.89 46.08
C ASN A 362 -27.73 16.22 45.04
N HIS A 363 -28.38 17.39 45.15
CA HIS A 363 -29.46 17.84 44.25
C HIS A 363 -28.98 18.72 43.08
N LEU A 364 -27.67 18.79 42.86
CA LEU A 364 -27.11 19.52 41.73
C LEU A 364 -26.75 18.55 40.60
N SER A 365 -26.72 19.09 39.39
CA SER A 365 -26.19 18.42 38.20
C SER A 365 -24.85 19.04 37.82
N ILE A 366 -24.07 18.39 36.94
CA ILE A 366 -22.80 18.93 36.44
C ILE A 366 -23.02 20.32 35.85
N ARG A 367 -24.08 20.49 35.05
CA ARG A 367 -24.46 21.78 34.44
C ARG A 367 -24.67 22.89 35.47
N LYS A 368 -25.33 22.57 36.61
CA LYS A 368 -25.56 23.55 37.69
C LYS A 368 -24.27 23.84 38.47
N ILE A 369 -23.49 22.81 38.76
CA ILE A 369 -22.21 22.95 39.50
C ILE A 369 -21.24 23.82 38.72
N SER A 370 -21.04 23.55 37.43
CA SER A 370 -20.12 24.31 36.59
C SER A 370 -20.54 25.77 36.43
N ALA A 371 -21.86 26.03 36.32
CA ALA A 371 -22.41 27.38 36.28
C ALA A 371 -22.27 28.14 37.61
N LEU A 372 -22.33 27.46 38.75
CA LEU A 372 -22.12 28.08 40.07
C LEU A 372 -20.64 28.45 40.28
N ILE A 373 -19.73 27.56 39.88
CA ILE A 373 -18.28 27.81 39.97
C ILE A 373 -17.91 29.01 39.09
N SER A 374 -18.38 29.06 37.84
CA SER A 374 -18.04 30.15 36.91
C SER A 374 -18.65 31.51 37.29
N LYS A 375 -19.83 31.54 37.89
CA LYS A 375 -20.48 32.78 38.37
C LYS A 375 -19.84 33.36 39.63
N SER A 376 -19.09 32.57 40.40
CA SER A 376 -18.49 32.99 41.67
C SER A 376 -17.23 33.86 41.49
N ASN A 377 -17.41 35.06 40.93
CA ASN A 377 -16.51 36.24 40.91
C ASN A 377 -15.03 36.05 40.48
N SER A 378 -14.61 34.88 39.96
CA SER A 378 -13.18 34.58 39.72
C SER A 378 -12.87 33.93 38.37
N ASN A 379 -13.81 33.93 37.41
CA ASN A 379 -13.68 33.22 36.13
C ASN A 379 -13.16 31.78 36.30
N ASP A 380 -13.53 31.14 37.42
CA ASP A 380 -13.07 29.81 37.76
C ASP A 380 -13.85 28.79 36.92
N THR A 381 -13.19 27.71 36.54
CA THR A 381 -13.76 26.71 35.63
C THR A 381 -13.39 25.31 36.08
N ILE A 382 -14.10 24.31 35.58
CA ILE A 382 -13.74 22.90 35.80
C ILE A 382 -12.83 22.47 34.64
N PRO A 383 -11.58 22.06 34.87
CA PRO A 383 -10.70 21.59 33.81
C PRO A 383 -11.10 20.20 33.32
N LEU A 384 -11.04 19.98 32.01
CA LEU A 384 -11.07 18.63 31.43
C LEU A 384 -9.70 17.96 31.54
N GLY A 385 -9.72 16.68 31.92
CA GLY A 385 -8.56 15.81 31.89
C GLY A 385 -8.07 15.51 30.48
N SER A 386 -6.91 14.86 30.37
CA SER A 386 -6.23 14.58 29.09
C SER A 386 -7.03 13.70 28.14
N HIS A 387 -7.96 12.88 28.65
CA HIS A 387 -8.85 12.05 27.84
C HIS A 387 -10.20 12.74 27.52
N GLY A 388 -10.32 14.05 27.79
CA GLY A 388 -11.58 14.77 27.61
C GLY A 388 -12.64 14.36 28.64
N ASN A 389 -12.20 14.00 29.84
CA ASN A 389 -13.02 13.55 30.97
C ASN A 389 -13.10 14.59 32.08
N LEU A 390 -14.11 14.46 32.94
CA LEU A 390 -14.13 15.12 34.24
C LEU A 390 -13.51 14.21 35.30
N GLU A 391 -13.05 14.83 36.39
CA GLU A 391 -12.47 14.13 37.53
C GLU A 391 -13.21 14.56 38.79
N PHE A 392 -13.80 13.57 39.46
CA PHE A 392 -14.53 13.72 40.69
C PHE A 392 -13.81 12.92 41.78
N TYR A 393 -13.78 13.45 42.99
CA TYR A 393 -13.24 12.79 44.16
C TYR A 393 -14.38 12.34 45.05
N LEU A 394 -14.44 11.05 45.37
CA LEU A 394 -15.47 10.46 46.21
C LEU A 394 -14.85 10.11 47.57
N LEU A 395 -15.42 10.64 48.64
CA LEU A 395 -14.87 10.49 49.99
C LEU A 395 -15.96 10.10 51.00
N PRO A 396 -15.69 9.15 51.91
CA PRO A 396 -16.64 8.79 52.96
C PRO A 396 -16.79 9.94 53.95
N ILE A 397 -18.02 10.22 54.36
CA ILE A 397 -18.31 11.32 55.28
C ILE A 397 -17.61 11.06 56.62
N GLY A 398 -16.85 12.05 57.10
CA GLY A 398 -16.22 11.99 58.42
C GLY A 398 -14.74 12.36 58.42
N LYS A 399 -13.92 11.64 59.19
CA LYS A 399 -12.51 12.01 59.43
C LYS A 399 -11.65 11.92 58.17
N LEU A 400 -11.81 10.86 57.37
CA LEU A 400 -11.03 10.65 56.14
C LEU A 400 -11.25 11.76 55.10
N GLU A 401 -12.48 12.27 55.01
CA GLU A 401 -12.84 13.42 54.18
C GLU A 401 -12.12 14.69 54.65
N GLN A 402 -12.14 14.98 55.96
CA GLN A 402 -11.46 16.15 56.53
C GLN A 402 -9.93 16.08 56.31
N ASP A 403 -9.35 14.91 56.55
CA ASP A 403 -7.92 14.66 56.34
C ASP A 403 -7.54 14.89 54.88
N TRP A 404 -8.32 14.36 53.92
CA TRP A 404 -8.07 14.58 52.49
C TRP A 404 -8.18 16.06 52.10
N ILE A 405 -9.18 16.79 52.61
CA ILE A 405 -9.33 18.22 52.30
C ILE A 405 -8.12 19.01 52.81
N ALA A 406 -7.64 18.72 54.02
CA ALA A 406 -6.48 19.39 54.59
C ALA A 406 -5.19 19.11 53.79
N GLU A 407 -4.93 17.84 53.49
CA GLU A 407 -3.77 17.42 52.68
C GLU A 407 -3.81 18.04 51.27
N THR A 408 -4.97 18.02 50.63
CA THR A 408 -5.13 18.51 49.25
C THR A 408 -4.99 20.02 49.19
N LYS A 409 -5.47 20.79 50.18
CA LYS A 409 -5.24 22.24 50.24
C LYS A 409 -3.74 22.57 50.29
N ILE A 410 -2.99 21.87 51.15
CA ILE A 410 -1.54 22.07 51.27
C ILE A 410 -0.86 21.76 49.94
N ALA A 411 -1.22 20.64 49.29
CA ALA A 411 -0.65 20.24 48.00
C ALA A 411 -1.00 21.18 46.83
N LEU A 412 -2.14 21.88 46.92
CA LEU A 412 -2.58 22.81 45.89
C LEU A 412 -1.98 24.23 46.06
N GLU A 413 -1.57 24.58 47.28
CA GLU A 413 -0.88 25.85 47.60
C GLU A 413 0.63 25.79 47.32
N SER A 414 1.23 24.59 47.33
CA SER A 414 2.59 24.33 46.83
C SER A 414 2.67 24.34 45.30
#